data_AF-A0A0C3AAC7-F1
#
_entry.id   AF-A0A0C3AAC7-F1
#
_cell.length_a   1.000
_cell.length_b   1.000
_cell.length_c   1.000
_cell.angle_alpha   90.00
_cell.angle_beta   90.00
_cell.angle_gamma   90.00
#
_symmetry.space_group_name_H-M   'P 1'
#
loop_
_entity.id
_entity.type
_entity.pdbx_description
1 polymer ?
#
loop_
_entity_poly.entity_id
_entity_poly.type
_entity_poly.pdbx_seq_one_letter_code
_entity_poly.pdbx_strand_id
1 'polypeptide(L)'
;MSTSLDAPKQLQDTLDNAKLHIFNTRTQLKSYHFEDLDNSTSAEGALSDPAIVASDVAAQISFLRKLKFQYLEQNAKDKYVKTIVSDDAPLITAASNEEIRQRNEEKKRNLKEIKVKLAEKQEDVRTLAPLVEEDYEKARSMTSLATSLSAKILDARLALTRLRQAHPQPRLTISTATATLDTQVAQMQELDDELQGLEKRIDESKGKLKAEMGEVEQLRGVERERAAELALVGKEGGDDDPRLSGLYDWLQTALNIQCSLLSLKSSHAESENELRLTYYIDSPSSTAAKELVLTLLFIPNTRQLASASVRYDGVDLELGDVVDAHVQANDTPGLVWAVLARARSGCGESDAVMS
;
A
#
# COMPACT_ATOMS: atom_id res chain seq x y z
N MET A 1 -8.31 52.80 -43.81
CA MET A 1 -9.45 51.88 -43.94
C MET A 1 -8.91 50.47 -44.10
N SER A 2 -9.37 49.56 -43.24
CA SER A 2 -9.42 48.09 -43.35
C SER A 2 -8.20 47.34 -43.92
N THR A 3 -7.24 46.94 -43.07
CA THR A 3 -6.30 45.84 -43.39
C THR A 3 -6.00 44.89 -42.22
N SER A 4 -6.49 45.14 -41.00
CA SER A 4 -6.19 44.29 -39.81
C SER A 4 -7.22 43.19 -39.53
N LEU A 5 -8.43 43.27 -40.11
CA LEU A 5 -9.52 42.30 -39.86
C LEU A 5 -9.58 41.16 -40.89
N ASP A 6 -8.87 41.27 -42.01
CA ASP A 6 -8.85 40.25 -43.07
C ASP A 6 -7.72 39.23 -42.88
N ALA A 7 -6.62 39.60 -42.22
CA ALA A 7 -5.52 38.70 -41.90
C ALA A 7 -5.94 37.47 -41.07
N PRO A 8 -6.76 37.60 -39.99
CA PRO A 8 -7.18 36.42 -39.23
C PRO A 8 -8.14 35.53 -40.03
N LYS A 9 -8.98 36.10 -40.90
CA LYS A 9 -9.89 35.33 -41.75
C LYS A 9 -9.14 34.56 -42.84
N GLN A 10 -8.13 35.19 -43.45
CA GLN A 10 -7.24 34.51 -44.39
C GLN A 10 -6.47 33.37 -43.71
N LEU A 11 -6.04 33.55 -42.46
CA LEU A 11 -5.34 32.50 -41.71
C LEU A 11 -6.30 31.33 -41.39
N GLN A 12 -7.54 31.63 -41.03
CA GLN A 12 -8.57 30.64 -40.79
C GLN A 12 -8.94 29.87 -42.07
N ASP A 13 -9.12 30.57 -43.19
CA ASP A 13 -9.33 29.94 -44.50
C ASP A 13 -8.12 29.09 -44.93
N THR A 14 -6.89 29.49 -44.61
CA THR A 14 -5.70 28.67 -44.88
C THR A 14 -5.62 27.44 -43.98
N LEU A 15 -6.10 27.51 -42.74
CA LEU A 15 -6.14 26.37 -41.82
C LEU A 15 -7.24 25.38 -42.20
N ASP A 16 -8.41 25.86 -42.64
CA ASP A 16 -9.51 25.00 -43.06
C ASP A 16 -9.23 24.35 -44.43
N ASN A 17 -8.50 25.03 -45.31
CA ASN A 17 -8.02 24.46 -46.58
C ASN A 17 -6.79 23.56 -46.41
N ALA A 18 -5.95 23.82 -45.41
CA ALA A 18 -4.93 22.88 -44.99
C ALA A 18 -5.65 21.71 -44.34
N LYS A 19 -5.97 20.67 -45.11
CA LYS A 19 -6.39 19.36 -44.61
C LYS A 19 -5.29 18.79 -43.73
N LEU A 20 -5.20 19.29 -42.51
CA LEU A 20 -4.29 18.86 -41.48
C LEU A 20 -4.84 17.52 -41.01
N HIS A 21 -4.41 16.48 -41.71
CA HIS A 21 -4.74 15.11 -41.43
C HIS A 21 -4.21 14.65 -40.08
N ILE A 22 -3.92 15.50 -39.11
CA ILE A 22 -3.28 15.18 -37.82
C ILE A 22 -4.04 14.06 -37.09
N PHE A 23 -5.38 14.10 -37.13
CA PHE A 23 -6.21 13.03 -36.56
C PHE A 23 -6.19 11.75 -37.41
N ASN A 24 -6.13 11.88 -38.73
CA ASN A 24 -6.04 10.75 -39.67
C ASN A 24 -4.64 10.12 -39.71
N THR A 25 -3.58 10.90 -39.53
CA THR A 25 -2.22 10.45 -39.34
C THR A 25 -2.09 9.82 -37.98
N ARG A 26 -2.78 10.31 -36.95
CA ARG A 26 -2.81 9.65 -35.63
C ARG A 26 -3.47 8.27 -35.69
N THR A 27 -4.57 8.12 -36.45
CA THR A 27 -5.18 6.81 -36.68
C THR A 27 -4.30 5.94 -37.58
N GLN A 28 -3.67 6.50 -38.62
CA GLN A 28 -2.71 5.78 -39.46
C GLN A 28 -1.45 5.34 -38.71
N LEU A 29 -0.94 6.14 -37.78
CA LEU A 29 0.24 5.82 -36.97
C LEU A 29 -0.09 4.77 -35.90
N LYS A 30 -1.33 4.79 -35.37
CA LYS A 30 -1.85 3.69 -34.54
C LYS A 30 -2.05 2.39 -35.32
N SER A 31 -2.39 2.47 -36.61
CA SER A 31 -2.54 1.28 -37.46
C SER A 31 -1.22 0.81 -38.08
N TYR A 32 -0.16 1.64 -38.05
CA TYR A 32 1.19 1.22 -38.47
C TYR A 32 1.82 0.41 -37.33
N HIS A 33 1.50 -0.88 -37.33
CA HIS A 33 2.22 -1.88 -36.56
C HIS A 33 3.57 -2.12 -37.28
N PHE A 34 4.69 -1.95 -36.57
CA PHE A 34 6.02 -2.28 -37.08
C PHE A 34 6.14 -3.81 -37.17
N GLU A 35 5.68 -4.40 -38.28
CA GLU A 35 5.67 -5.86 -38.51
C GLU A 35 7.07 -6.50 -38.59
N ASP A 36 8.16 -5.71 -38.64
CA ASP A 36 9.52 -6.26 -38.80
C ASP A 36 10.25 -6.58 -37.48
N LEU A 37 9.60 -6.51 -36.32
CA LEU A 37 10.20 -6.88 -35.03
C LEU A 37 9.36 -7.90 -34.23
N ASP A 38 8.61 -8.76 -34.91
CA ASP A 38 7.93 -9.89 -34.30
C ASP A 38 8.90 -11.03 -33.98
N ASN A 39 9.66 -10.86 -32.90
CA ASN A 39 10.14 -11.99 -32.11
C ASN A 39 10.41 -11.59 -30.65
N SER A 40 9.40 -11.07 -29.95
CA SER A 40 9.32 -11.14 -28.49
C SER A 40 7.88 -10.93 -28.03
N THR A 41 7.17 -12.06 -27.97
CA THR A 41 6.08 -12.40 -27.04
C THR A 41 5.45 -11.27 -26.20
N SER A 42 4.17 -11.02 -26.51
CA SER A 42 3.04 -10.84 -25.59
C SER A 42 3.08 -9.72 -24.54
N ALA A 43 2.26 -8.69 -24.76
CA ALA A 43 1.09 -8.34 -23.94
C ALA A 43 0.83 -6.81 -24.00
N GLU A 44 -0.09 -6.42 -24.87
CA GLU A 44 -0.48 -5.03 -25.17
C GLU A 44 -1.27 -4.34 -24.02
N GLY A 45 -1.32 -4.95 -22.83
CA GLY A 45 -1.91 -4.39 -21.60
C GLY A 45 -0.90 -4.04 -20.49
N ALA A 46 0.40 -4.29 -20.71
CA ALA A 46 1.42 -4.21 -19.65
C ALA A 46 2.15 -2.85 -19.54
N LEU A 47 1.85 -1.88 -20.41
CA LEU A 47 2.53 -0.58 -20.43
C LEU A 47 2.09 0.41 -19.33
N SER A 48 1.20 -0.02 -18.41
CA SER A 48 0.73 0.81 -17.29
C SER A 48 1.36 0.47 -15.94
N ASP A 49 2.14 -0.61 -15.85
CA ASP A 49 2.81 -0.98 -14.60
C ASP A 49 4.28 -0.51 -14.61
N PRO A 50 4.69 0.43 -13.73
CA PRO A 50 6.06 0.95 -13.70
C PRO A 50 7.13 -0.15 -13.46
N ALA A 51 6.75 -1.29 -12.88
CA ALA A 51 7.67 -2.41 -12.68
C ALA A 51 8.08 -3.08 -14.00
N ILE A 52 7.17 -3.18 -14.97
CA ILE A 52 7.42 -3.81 -16.28
C ILE A 52 8.25 -2.88 -17.18
N VAL A 53 7.99 -1.56 -17.10
CA VAL A 53 8.82 -0.55 -17.78
C VAL A 53 10.26 -0.61 -17.27
N ALA A 54 10.46 -0.81 -15.96
CA ALA A 54 11.80 -0.95 -15.40
C ALA A 54 12.53 -2.21 -15.91
N SER A 55 11.84 -3.34 -16.05
CA SER A 55 12.44 -4.55 -16.62
C SER A 55 12.77 -4.39 -18.11
N ASP A 56 11.90 -3.74 -18.87
CA ASP A 56 12.13 -3.51 -20.31
C ASP A 56 13.29 -2.54 -20.55
N VAL A 57 13.40 -1.47 -19.76
CA VAL A 57 14.54 -0.56 -19.80
C VAL A 57 15.83 -1.30 -19.44
N ALA A 58 15.82 -2.18 -18.44
CA ALA A 58 16.98 -2.99 -18.09
C ALA A 58 17.38 -3.95 -19.23
N ALA A 59 16.39 -4.59 -19.88
CA ALA A 59 16.60 -5.46 -21.02
C ALA A 59 17.20 -4.69 -22.21
N GLN A 60 16.67 -3.52 -22.55
CA GLN A 60 17.19 -2.65 -23.60
C GLN A 60 18.61 -2.15 -23.31
N ILE A 61 18.91 -1.77 -22.07
CA ILE A 61 20.28 -1.38 -21.66
C ILE A 61 21.23 -2.57 -21.85
N SER A 62 20.81 -3.79 -21.51
CA SER A 62 21.63 -4.99 -21.69
C SER A 62 21.89 -5.28 -23.18
N PHE A 63 20.88 -5.11 -24.03
CA PHE A 63 20.99 -5.26 -25.48
C PHE A 63 21.94 -4.22 -26.07
N LEU A 64 21.80 -2.94 -25.69
CA LEU A 64 22.69 -1.87 -26.16
C LEU A 64 24.14 -2.08 -25.71
N ARG A 65 24.37 -2.62 -24.50
CA ARG A 65 25.72 -3.02 -24.07
C ARG A 65 26.29 -4.12 -24.95
N LYS A 66 25.48 -5.15 -25.27
CA LYS A 66 25.91 -6.23 -26.17
C LYS A 66 26.22 -5.72 -27.57
N LEU A 67 25.39 -4.82 -28.10
CA LEU A 67 25.59 -4.19 -29.39
C LEU A 67 26.87 -3.33 -29.41
N LYS A 68 27.12 -2.57 -28.34
CA LYS A 68 28.38 -1.81 -28.17
C LYS A 68 29.59 -2.73 -28.18
N PHE A 69 29.53 -3.87 -27.48
CA PHE A 69 30.62 -4.85 -27.48
C PHE A 69 30.86 -5.43 -28.88
N GLN A 70 29.81 -5.84 -29.58
CA GLN A 70 29.91 -6.35 -30.94
C GLN A 70 30.46 -5.29 -31.90
N TYR A 71 30.02 -4.03 -31.78
CA TYR A 71 30.54 -2.93 -32.60
C TYR A 71 32.03 -2.68 -32.32
N LEU A 72 32.45 -2.66 -31.06
CA LEU A 72 33.86 -2.48 -30.71
C LEU A 72 34.72 -3.65 -31.19
N GLU A 73 34.22 -4.87 -31.09
CA GLU A 73 34.88 -6.07 -31.61
C GLU A 73 35.01 -5.99 -33.13
N GLN A 74 33.95 -5.64 -33.85
CA GLN A 74 33.96 -5.50 -35.30
C GLN A 74 34.89 -4.35 -35.75
N ASN A 75 34.89 -3.24 -35.02
CA ASN A 75 35.80 -2.11 -35.26
C ASN A 75 37.25 -2.52 -35.01
N ALA A 76 37.52 -3.34 -33.98
CA ALA A 76 38.85 -3.89 -33.73
C ALA A 76 39.28 -4.85 -34.84
N LYS A 77 38.38 -5.73 -35.31
CA LYS A 77 38.62 -6.62 -36.45
C LYS A 77 38.87 -5.84 -37.74
N ASP A 78 38.06 -4.84 -38.02
CA ASP A 78 38.20 -3.95 -39.19
C ASP A 78 39.53 -3.20 -39.16
N LYS A 79 39.89 -2.62 -38.01
CA LYS A 79 41.21 -2.01 -37.80
C LYS A 79 42.34 -3.01 -38.02
N TYR A 80 42.23 -4.21 -37.48
CA TYR A 80 43.25 -5.25 -37.63
C TYR A 80 43.42 -5.67 -39.09
N VAL A 81 42.32 -5.94 -39.80
CA VAL A 81 42.33 -6.24 -41.23
C VAL A 81 42.92 -5.08 -42.02
N LYS A 82 42.49 -3.85 -41.74
CA LYS A 82 43.04 -2.64 -42.38
C LYS A 82 44.53 -2.50 -42.12
N THR A 83 45.03 -2.80 -40.92
CA THR A 83 46.47 -2.77 -40.60
C THR A 83 47.26 -3.89 -41.28
N ILE A 84 46.67 -5.08 -41.50
CA ILE A 84 47.34 -6.16 -42.26
C ILE A 84 47.34 -5.89 -43.77
N VAL A 85 46.24 -5.35 -44.29
CA VAL A 85 46.03 -5.16 -45.73
C VAL A 85 46.63 -3.84 -46.24
N SER A 86 46.85 -2.85 -45.37
CA SER A 86 47.55 -1.62 -45.73
C SER A 86 49.07 -1.84 -45.64
N ASP A 87 49.81 -1.51 -46.70
CA ASP A 87 51.28 -1.57 -46.72
C ASP A 87 51.95 -0.56 -45.73
N ASP A 88 51.17 0.37 -45.19
CA ASP A 88 51.58 1.35 -44.17
C ASP A 88 51.13 0.88 -42.77
N ALA A 89 51.59 -0.31 -42.38
CA ALA A 89 51.41 -0.78 -41.01
C ALA A 89 52.17 0.18 -40.06
N PRO A 90 51.55 0.73 -39.00
CA PRO A 90 52.26 1.58 -38.06
C PRO A 90 53.41 0.76 -37.46
N LEU A 91 54.64 1.12 -37.82
CA LEU A 91 55.83 0.51 -37.26
C LEU A 91 55.80 0.79 -35.76
N ILE A 92 55.45 -0.21 -34.94
CA ILE A 92 55.55 -0.17 -33.48
C ILE A 92 57.04 -0.07 -33.15
N THR A 93 57.54 1.15 -33.23
CA THR A 93 58.95 1.48 -33.04
C THR A 93 59.17 1.60 -31.54
N ALA A 94 60.33 1.17 -31.04
CA ALA A 94 60.67 1.28 -29.62
C ALA A 94 60.47 2.71 -29.06
N ALA A 95 60.69 3.75 -29.89
CA ALA A 95 60.42 5.14 -29.56
C ALA A 95 58.93 5.44 -29.29
N SER A 96 58.01 4.90 -30.10
CA SER A 96 56.56 5.10 -29.91
C SER A 96 56.06 4.44 -28.62
N ASN A 97 56.60 3.25 -28.31
CA ASN A 97 56.30 2.58 -27.03
C ASN A 97 56.79 3.38 -25.83
N GLU A 98 57.97 4.00 -25.93
CA GLU A 98 58.53 4.83 -24.86
C GLU A 98 57.69 6.12 -24.65
N GLU A 99 57.24 6.78 -25.70
CA GLU A 99 56.32 7.92 -25.57
C GLU A 99 54.99 7.53 -24.90
N ILE A 100 54.43 6.37 -25.27
CA ILE A 100 53.20 5.85 -24.65
C ILE A 100 53.44 5.55 -23.16
N ARG A 101 54.62 5.01 -22.81
CA ARG A 101 55.00 4.79 -21.41
C ARG A 101 55.05 6.10 -20.64
N GLN A 102 55.71 7.13 -21.17
CA GLN A 102 55.80 8.44 -20.52
C GLN A 102 54.41 9.06 -20.31
N ARG A 103 53.55 9.06 -21.33
CA ARG A 103 52.16 9.55 -21.21
C ARG A 103 51.35 8.74 -20.19
N ASN A 104 51.56 7.43 -20.12
CA ASN A 104 50.88 6.60 -19.12
C ASN A 104 51.40 6.85 -17.72
N GLU A 105 52.69 7.13 -17.54
CA GLU A 105 53.28 7.49 -16.25
C GLU A 105 52.79 8.84 -15.76
N GLU A 106 52.67 9.84 -16.64
CA GLU A 106 52.03 11.13 -16.33
C GLU A 106 50.56 10.95 -15.93
N LYS A 107 49.77 10.23 -16.73
CA LYS A 107 48.38 9.93 -16.39
C LYS A 107 48.25 9.19 -15.06
N LYS A 108 49.16 8.25 -14.77
CA LYS A 108 49.21 7.54 -13.48
C LYS A 108 49.54 8.49 -12.32
N ARG A 109 50.46 9.44 -12.50
CA ARG A 109 50.76 10.48 -11.51
C ARG A 109 49.54 11.34 -11.22
N ASN A 110 48.91 11.89 -12.25
CA ASN A 110 47.70 12.70 -12.12
C ASN A 110 46.55 11.93 -11.45
N LEU A 111 46.36 10.67 -11.83
CA LEU A 111 45.33 9.82 -11.24
C LEU A 111 45.62 9.53 -9.76
N LYS A 112 46.88 9.34 -9.36
CA LYS A 112 47.24 9.18 -7.95
C LYS A 112 46.94 10.44 -7.15
N GLU A 113 47.29 11.61 -7.67
CA GLU A 113 47.01 12.89 -7.01
C GLU A 113 45.50 13.12 -6.84
N ILE A 114 44.70 12.84 -7.87
CA ILE A 114 43.25 12.97 -7.79
C ILE A 114 42.67 11.96 -6.79
N LYS A 115 43.19 10.72 -6.74
CA LYS A 115 42.75 9.72 -5.77
C LYS A 115 43.03 10.15 -4.33
N VAL A 116 44.19 10.76 -4.07
CA VAL A 116 44.52 11.29 -2.74
C VAL A 116 43.57 12.42 -2.36
N LYS A 117 43.37 13.40 -3.26
CA LYS A 117 42.41 14.50 -3.02
C LYS A 117 40.97 14.01 -2.80
N LEU A 118 40.56 12.99 -3.55
CA LEU A 118 39.24 12.39 -3.38
C LEU A 118 39.11 11.68 -2.03
N ALA A 119 40.14 10.95 -1.60
CA ALA A 119 40.16 10.29 -0.30
C ALA A 119 40.12 11.31 0.85
N GLU A 120 40.87 12.41 0.75
CA GLU A 120 40.81 13.52 1.70
C GLU A 120 39.39 14.11 1.77
N LYS A 121 38.75 14.38 0.62
CA LYS A 121 37.38 14.89 0.60
C LYS A 121 36.36 13.91 1.14
N GLN A 122 36.55 12.62 0.90
CA GLN A 122 35.68 11.60 1.45
C GLN A 122 35.81 11.51 2.98
N GLU A 123 37.01 11.68 3.52
CA GLU A 123 37.24 11.75 4.96
C GLU A 123 36.67 13.04 5.57
N ASP A 124 36.83 14.19 4.90
CA ASP A 124 36.18 15.46 5.27
C ASP A 124 34.66 15.26 5.36
N VAL A 125 34.04 14.63 4.36
CA VAL A 125 32.58 14.36 4.37
C VAL A 125 32.21 13.41 5.50
N ARG A 126 32.98 12.35 5.72
CA ARG A 126 32.71 11.36 6.78
C ARG A 126 32.75 11.98 8.17
N THR A 127 33.63 12.95 8.38
CA THR A 127 33.80 13.64 9.68
C THR A 127 32.82 14.80 9.85
N LEU A 128 32.55 15.58 8.81
CA LEU A 128 31.68 16.75 8.87
C LEU A 128 30.18 16.41 8.80
N ALA A 129 29.78 15.37 8.06
CA ALA A 129 28.38 14.97 7.94
C ALA A 129 27.69 14.74 9.29
N PRO A 130 28.23 13.94 10.23
CA PRO A 130 27.58 13.73 11.51
C PRO A 130 27.51 14.99 12.36
N LEU A 131 28.53 15.86 12.30
CA LEU A 131 28.52 17.13 13.05
C LEU A 131 27.41 18.06 12.54
N VAL A 132 27.24 18.16 11.22
CA VAL A 132 26.18 18.97 10.60
C VAL A 132 24.80 18.39 10.92
N GLU A 133 24.68 17.07 10.96
CA GLU A 133 23.43 16.39 11.34
C GLU A 133 23.05 16.70 12.80
N GLU A 134 23.98 16.56 13.74
CA GLU A 134 23.75 16.90 15.14
C GLU A 134 23.35 18.36 15.33
N ASP A 135 24.04 19.29 14.66
CA ASP A 135 23.75 20.72 14.77
C ASP A 135 22.39 21.06 14.13
N TYR A 136 22.03 20.40 13.04
CA TYR A 136 20.71 20.52 12.44
C TYR A 136 19.61 20.00 13.38
N GLU A 137 19.81 18.84 14.01
CA GLU A 137 18.86 18.28 14.98
C GLU A 137 18.68 19.21 16.20
N LYS A 138 19.78 19.75 16.73
CA LYS A 138 19.74 20.75 17.82
C LYS A 138 18.96 21.98 17.37
N ALA A 139 19.27 22.56 16.22
CA ALA A 139 18.56 23.73 15.70
C ALA A 139 17.06 23.44 15.46
N ARG A 140 16.72 22.25 14.95
CA ARG A 140 15.35 21.83 14.72
C ARG A 140 14.58 21.66 16.03
N SER A 141 15.19 21.03 17.04
CA SER A 141 14.58 20.86 18.36
C SER A 141 14.32 22.20 19.04
N MET A 142 15.31 23.12 19.03
CA MET A 142 15.17 24.47 19.58
C MET A 142 14.09 25.27 18.85
N THR A 143 14.01 25.14 17.53
CA THR A 143 12.97 25.79 16.72
C THR A 143 11.58 25.25 17.07
N SER A 144 11.44 23.93 17.20
CA SER A 144 10.18 23.29 17.61
C SER A 144 9.76 23.69 19.03
N LEU A 145 10.71 23.79 19.96
CA LEU A 145 10.43 24.29 21.30
C LEU A 145 10.00 25.75 21.27
N ALA A 146 10.68 26.61 20.51
CA ALA A 146 10.33 28.01 20.36
C ALA A 146 8.93 28.21 19.75
N THR A 147 8.54 27.43 18.73
CA THR A 147 7.20 27.48 18.14
C THR A 147 6.13 26.98 19.11
N SER A 148 6.42 25.93 19.87
CA SER A 148 5.48 25.44 20.90
C SER A 148 5.27 26.46 22.03
N LEU A 149 6.34 27.14 22.45
CA LEU A 149 6.27 28.17 23.49
C LEU A 149 5.57 29.42 22.99
N SER A 150 5.80 29.84 21.74
CA SER A 150 5.10 30.99 21.17
C SER A 150 3.61 30.73 21.04
N ALA A 151 3.19 29.52 20.62
CA ALA A 151 1.79 29.10 20.63
C ALA A 151 1.19 29.16 22.04
N LYS A 152 1.84 28.56 23.04
CA LYS A 152 1.39 28.61 24.44
C LYS A 152 1.28 30.03 24.99
N ILE A 153 2.19 30.93 24.63
CA ILE A 153 2.14 32.34 25.04
C ILE A 153 0.93 33.04 24.40
N LEU A 154 0.66 32.79 23.12
CA LEU A 154 -0.51 33.35 22.44
C LEU A 154 -1.81 32.81 23.06
N ASP A 155 -1.90 31.51 23.31
CA ASP A 155 -3.06 30.90 23.96
C ASP A 155 -3.28 31.47 25.36
N ALA A 156 -2.21 31.60 26.16
CA ALA A 156 -2.28 32.21 27.49
C ALA A 156 -2.71 33.68 27.42
N ARG A 157 -2.23 34.44 26.43
CA ARG A 157 -2.65 35.83 26.21
C ARG A 157 -4.11 35.92 25.79
N LEU A 158 -4.58 35.03 24.92
CA LEU A 158 -5.98 34.95 24.54
C LEU A 158 -6.86 34.56 25.73
N ALA A 159 -6.43 33.59 26.54
CA ALA A 159 -7.11 33.21 27.77
C ALA A 159 -7.20 34.37 28.78
N LEU A 160 -6.10 35.10 29.00
CA LEU A 160 -6.10 36.30 29.84
C LEU A 160 -7.04 37.39 29.28
N THR A 161 -7.09 37.57 27.97
CA THR A 161 -7.97 38.55 27.33
C THR A 161 -9.43 38.15 27.49
N ARG A 162 -9.76 36.87 27.26
CA ARG A 162 -11.09 36.31 27.52
C ARG A 162 -11.49 36.44 28.99
N LEU A 163 -10.58 36.17 29.91
CA LEU A 163 -10.82 36.32 31.35
C LEU A 163 -11.09 37.79 31.72
N ARG A 164 -10.33 38.73 31.16
CA ARG A 164 -10.55 40.17 31.35
C ARG A 164 -11.87 40.66 30.72
N GLN A 165 -12.32 40.04 29.62
CA GLN A 165 -13.60 40.34 28.98
C GLN A 165 -14.78 39.73 29.75
N ALA A 166 -14.65 38.47 30.20
CA ALA A 166 -15.65 37.77 31.00
C ALA A 166 -15.78 38.38 32.40
N HIS A 167 -14.70 38.97 32.91
CA HIS A 167 -14.68 39.69 34.18
C HIS A 167 -14.13 41.11 33.99
N PRO A 168 -14.91 42.02 33.38
CA PRO A 168 -14.60 43.45 33.41
C PRO A 168 -14.53 43.88 34.88
N GLN A 169 -13.64 44.80 35.27
CA GLN A 169 -13.70 45.35 36.63
C GLN A 169 -15.11 45.96 36.82
N PRO A 170 -15.91 45.38 37.73
CA PRO A 170 -15.79 45.61 39.17
C PRO A 170 -15.63 44.32 39.99
N ARG A 171 -15.17 44.48 41.24
CA ARG A 171 -14.93 43.39 42.21
C ARG A 171 -16.20 42.55 42.39
N LEU A 172 -16.10 41.22 42.23
CA LEU A 172 -17.13 40.23 42.59
C LEU A 172 -17.82 40.68 43.89
N THR A 173 -19.08 41.09 43.79
CA THR A 173 -19.90 41.36 44.97
C THR A 173 -20.19 40.02 45.64
N ILE A 174 -20.30 40.01 46.97
CA ILE A 174 -20.50 38.78 47.75
C ILE A 174 -21.68 37.94 47.21
N SER A 175 -22.73 38.58 46.70
CA SER A 175 -23.89 37.91 46.08
C SER A 175 -23.57 37.16 44.78
N THR A 176 -22.66 37.68 43.96
CA THR A 176 -22.20 36.99 42.73
C THR A 176 -21.28 35.82 43.05
N ALA A 177 -20.49 35.93 44.13
CA ALA A 177 -19.65 34.83 44.61
C ALA A 177 -20.49 33.69 45.21
N THR A 178 -21.55 33.99 45.96
CA THR A 178 -22.46 32.95 46.47
C THR A 178 -23.24 32.28 45.35
N ALA A 179 -23.74 33.04 44.37
CA ALA A 179 -24.46 32.46 43.23
C ALA A 179 -23.55 31.54 42.38
N THR A 180 -22.28 31.93 42.16
CA THR A 180 -21.32 31.07 41.45
C THR A 180 -20.94 29.83 42.25
N LEU A 181 -20.80 29.94 43.57
CA LEU A 181 -20.61 28.79 44.46
C LEU A 181 -21.79 27.82 44.35
N ASP A 182 -23.02 28.31 44.40
CA ASP A 182 -24.22 27.47 44.28
C ASP A 182 -24.25 26.74 42.92
N THR A 183 -23.88 27.41 41.83
CA THR A 183 -23.76 26.75 40.51
C THR A 183 -22.66 25.71 40.47
N GLN A 184 -21.52 25.95 41.11
CA GLN A 184 -20.42 24.98 41.18
C GLN A 184 -20.79 23.77 42.04
N VAL A 185 -21.51 23.98 43.14
CA VAL A 185 -22.03 22.90 43.98
C VAL A 185 -23.01 22.04 43.19
N ALA A 186 -23.90 22.65 42.39
CA ALA A 186 -24.81 21.91 41.53
C ALA A 186 -24.06 21.09 40.45
N GLN A 187 -23.03 21.67 39.81
CA GLN A 187 -22.18 20.96 38.86
C GLN A 187 -21.39 19.81 39.51
N MET A 188 -20.88 20.02 40.72
CA MET A 188 -20.20 18.96 41.47
C MET A 188 -21.16 17.82 41.81
N GLN A 189 -22.42 18.12 42.16
CA GLN A 189 -23.44 17.10 42.40
C GLN A 189 -23.76 16.33 41.10
N GLU A 190 -23.92 17.02 39.97
CA GLU A 190 -24.17 16.37 38.67
C GLU A 190 -23.02 15.44 38.28
N LEU A 191 -21.77 15.88 38.43
CA LEU A 191 -20.60 15.05 38.15
C LEU A 191 -20.46 13.87 39.14
N ASP A 192 -20.84 14.05 40.40
CA ASP A 192 -20.83 12.96 41.38
C ASP A 192 -21.93 11.92 41.08
N ASP A 193 -23.11 12.37 40.63
CA ASP A 193 -24.18 11.49 40.14
C ASP A 193 -23.75 10.73 38.88
N GLU A 194 -23.04 11.37 37.95
CA GLU A 194 -22.43 10.73 36.78
C GLU A 194 -21.38 9.69 37.19
N LEU A 195 -20.50 10.02 38.14
CA LEU A 195 -19.50 9.09 38.67
C LEU A 195 -20.16 7.88 39.33
N GLN A 196 -21.16 8.08 40.17
CA GLN A 196 -21.92 7.00 40.79
C GLN A 196 -22.66 6.16 39.72
N GLY A 197 -23.17 6.79 38.67
CA GLY A 197 -23.78 6.10 37.53
C GLY A 197 -22.77 5.27 36.73
N LEU A 198 -21.55 5.74 36.55
CA LEU A 198 -20.46 5.00 35.92
C LEU A 198 -19.96 3.87 36.81
N GLU A 199 -19.85 4.09 38.12
CA GLU A 199 -19.44 3.06 39.09
C GLU A 199 -20.45 1.91 39.12
N LYS A 200 -21.76 2.21 39.10
CA LYS A 200 -22.82 1.20 38.93
C LYS A 200 -22.68 0.41 37.63
N ARG A 201 -22.41 1.09 36.50
CA ARG A 201 -22.16 0.40 35.21
C ARG A 201 -20.90 -0.48 35.25
N ILE A 202 -19.86 -0.03 35.95
CA ILE A 202 -18.64 -0.81 36.17
C ILE A 202 -18.95 -2.04 37.00
N ASP A 203 -19.73 -1.92 38.07
CA ASP A 203 -20.09 -3.05 38.91
C ASP A 203 -21.03 -4.04 38.20
N GLU A 204 -21.97 -3.55 37.40
CA GLU A 204 -22.80 -4.39 36.53
C GLU A 204 -21.96 -5.15 35.49
N SER A 205 -21.03 -4.47 34.83
CA SER A 205 -20.14 -5.12 33.86
C SER A 205 -19.18 -6.11 34.51
N LYS A 206 -18.62 -5.80 35.70
CA LYS A 206 -17.86 -6.74 36.52
C LYS A 206 -18.70 -7.96 36.92
N GLY A 207 -19.97 -7.76 37.26
CA GLY A 207 -20.90 -8.84 37.57
C GLY A 207 -21.12 -9.78 36.38
N LYS A 208 -21.38 -9.21 35.20
CA LYS A 208 -21.49 -9.97 33.94
C LYS A 208 -20.20 -10.71 33.62
N LEU A 209 -19.06 -10.05 33.74
CA LEU A 209 -17.74 -10.64 33.46
C LEU A 209 -17.42 -11.78 34.43
N LYS A 210 -17.79 -11.67 35.71
CA LYS A 210 -17.68 -12.78 36.68
C LYS A 210 -18.59 -13.95 36.32
N ALA A 211 -19.81 -13.69 35.88
CA ALA A 211 -20.75 -14.73 35.43
C ALA A 211 -20.21 -15.45 34.19
N GLU A 212 -19.81 -14.70 33.16
CA GLU A 212 -19.19 -15.23 31.94
C GLU A 212 -17.90 -15.98 32.24
N MET A 213 -17.05 -15.48 33.14
CA MET A 213 -15.84 -16.19 33.56
C MET A 213 -16.18 -17.51 34.28
N GLY A 214 -17.22 -17.52 35.12
CA GLY A 214 -17.72 -18.74 35.76
C GLY A 214 -18.28 -19.74 34.74
N GLU A 215 -19.00 -19.27 33.72
CA GLU A 215 -19.48 -20.09 32.61
C GLU A 215 -18.32 -20.65 31.78
N VAL A 216 -17.30 -19.85 31.46
CA VAL A 216 -16.10 -20.30 30.76
C VAL A 216 -15.33 -21.34 31.60
N GLU A 217 -15.23 -21.16 32.92
CA GLU A 217 -14.61 -22.16 33.80
C GLU A 217 -15.40 -23.47 33.84
N GLN A 218 -16.74 -23.41 33.88
CA GLN A 218 -17.61 -24.58 33.78
C GLN A 218 -17.44 -25.28 32.43
N LEU A 219 -17.46 -24.53 31.32
CA LEU A 219 -17.25 -25.07 29.98
C LEU A 219 -15.86 -25.69 29.83
N ARG A 220 -14.81 -25.05 30.35
CA ARG A 220 -13.46 -25.65 30.42
C ARG A 220 -13.41 -26.89 31.31
N GLY A 221 -14.20 -26.94 32.37
CA GLY A 221 -14.37 -28.15 33.19
C GLY A 221 -14.95 -29.30 32.38
N VAL A 222 -16.08 -29.03 31.70
CA VAL A 222 -16.77 -29.99 30.83
C VAL A 222 -15.90 -30.40 29.64
N GLU A 223 -15.16 -29.48 29.02
CA GLU A 223 -14.21 -29.78 27.95
C GLU A 223 -13.04 -30.62 28.45
N ARG A 224 -12.51 -30.38 29.65
CA ARG A 224 -11.48 -31.24 30.25
C ARG A 224 -12.01 -32.64 30.54
N GLU A 225 -13.25 -32.76 31.02
CA GLU A 225 -13.90 -34.05 31.26
C GLU A 225 -14.13 -34.80 29.92
N ARG A 226 -14.68 -34.11 28.92
CA ARG A 226 -14.85 -34.67 27.55
C ARG A 226 -13.51 -35.01 26.90
N ALA A 227 -12.49 -34.19 27.08
CA ALA A 227 -11.15 -34.46 26.58
C ALA A 227 -10.49 -35.62 27.34
N ALA A 228 -10.76 -35.79 28.63
CA ALA A 228 -10.29 -36.95 29.41
C ALA A 228 -11.01 -38.24 28.98
N GLU A 229 -12.33 -38.19 28.74
CA GLU A 229 -13.08 -39.31 28.16
C GLU A 229 -12.59 -39.65 26.74
N LEU A 230 -12.39 -38.64 25.89
CA LEU A 230 -11.84 -38.82 24.55
C LEU A 230 -10.36 -39.26 24.56
N ALA A 231 -9.56 -38.89 25.56
CA ALA A 231 -8.19 -39.39 25.72
C ALA A 231 -8.15 -40.82 26.28
N LEU A 232 -9.15 -41.24 27.06
CA LEU A 232 -9.35 -42.63 27.45
C LEU A 232 -9.76 -43.49 26.24
N VAL A 233 -10.64 -42.97 25.37
CA VAL A 233 -11.04 -43.62 24.12
C VAL A 233 -9.91 -43.57 23.06
N GLY A 234 -9.15 -42.47 23.00
CA GLY A 234 -7.99 -42.31 22.11
C GLY A 234 -6.79 -43.16 22.52
N LYS A 235 -6.65 -43.49 23.81
CA LYS A 235 -5.66 -44.47 24.28
C LYS A 235 -5.95 -45.91 23.85
N GLU A 236 -7.20 -46.25 23.53
CA GLU A 236 -7.55 -47.53 22.89
C GLU A 236 -7.39 -47.48 21.35
N GLY A 237 -7.18 -46.29 20.78
CA GLY A 237 -7.15 -46.02 19.34
C GLY A 237 -5.80 -45.53 18.81
N GLY A 238 -4.68 -46.07 19.28
CA GLY A 238 -3.37 -45.95 18.63
C GLY A 238 -2.62 -44.64 18.89
N ASP A 239 -1.33 -44.78 19.22
CA ASP A 239 -0.33 -43.73 19.45
C ASP A 239 -0.61 -42.40 18.70
N ASP A 240 -1.03 -41.37 19.44
CA ASP A 240 -0.95 -39.97 19.00
C ASP A 240 0.53 -39.60 18.87
N ASP A 241 1.07 -39.82 17.67
CA ASP A 241 2.44 -39.48 17.33
C ASP A 241 2.63 -37.97 17.55
N PRO A 242 3.52 -37.50 18.45
CA PRO A 242 3.64 -36.09 18.81
C PRO A 242 4.04 -35.20 17.62
N ARG A 243 4.50 -35.81 16.53
CA ARG A 243 4.77 -35.16 15.24
C ARG A 243 3.49 -34.76 14.52
N LEU A 244 2.44 -35.58 14.57
CA LEU A 244 1.14 -35.28 13.96
C LEU A 244 0.50 -34.09 14.66
N SER A 245 0.53 -34.06 16.00
CA SER A 245 0.02 -32.91 16.78
C SER A 245 0.69 -31.59 16.37
N GLY A 246 2.02 -31.58 16.21
CA GLY A 246 2.74 -30.40 15.72
C GLY A 246 2.40 -30.01 14.28
N LEU A 247 2.15 -30.99 13.39
CA LEU A 247 1.70 -30.73 12.02
C LEU A 247 0.27 -30.18 11.98
N TYR A 248 -0.62 -30.68 12.82
CA TYR A 248 -1.99 -30.15 12.97
C TYR A 248 -1.97 -28.71 13.49
N ASP A 249 -1.12 -28.40 14.49
CA ASP A 249 -0.97 -27.04 15.01
C ASP A 249 -0.38 -26.08 13.95
N TRP A 250 0.63 -26.52 13.21
CA TRP A 250 1.17 -25.75 12.09
C TRP A 250 0.12 -25.51 10.99
N LEU A 251 -0.65 -26.54 10.63
CA LEU A 251 -1.71 -26.40 9.63
C LEU A 251 -2.81 -25.45 10.12
N GLN A 252 -3.19 -25.55 11.39
CA GLN A 252 -4.20 -24.68 11.98
C GLN A 252 -3.73 -23.22 12.03
N THR A 253 -2.48 -22.98 12.42
CA THR A 253 -1.90 -21.62 12.42
C THR A 253 -1.77 -21.07 11.00
N ALA A 254 -1.35 -21.88 10.03
CA ALA A 254 -1.29 -21.49 8.62
C ALA A 254 -2.69 -21.13 8.07
N LEU A 255 -3.71 -21.93 8.39
CA LEU A 255 -5.11 -21.64 8.02
C LEU A 255 -5.60 -20.35 8.67
N ASN A 256 -5.31 -20.13 9.96
CA ASN A 256 -5.71 -18.90 10.65
C ASN A 256 -5.05 -17.65 10.03
N ILE A 257 -3.77 -17.75 9.65
CA ILE A 257 -3.06 -16.67 8.95
C ILE A 257 -3.71 -16.43 7.58
N GLN A 258 -4.01 -17.49 6.83
CA GLN A 258 -4.66 -17.37 5.52
C GLN A 258 -6.05 -16.74 5.65
N CYS A 259 -6.83 -17.13 6.65
CA CYS A 259 -8.12 -16.53 6.97
C CYS A 259 -7.97 -15.03 7.31
N SER A 260 -6.99 -14.67 8.14
CA SER A 260 -6.70 -13.27 8.49
C SER A 260 -6.30 -12.43 7.27
N LEU A 261 -5.48 -12.96 6.36
CA LEU A 261 -5.06 -12.26 5.15
C LEU A 261 -6.22 -12.01 4.17
N LEU A 262 -7.18 -12.93 4.14
CA LEU A 262 -8.38 -12.83 3.31
C LEU A 262 -9.51 -12.06 4.00
N SER A 263 -9.28 -11.54 5.21
CA SER A 263 -10.29 -10.94 6.09
C SER A 263 -11.50 -11.85 6.32
N LEU A 264 -11.28 -13.17 6.27
CA LEU A 264 -12.29 -14.20 6.54
C LEU A 264 -12.37 -14.42 8.05
N LYS A 265 -13.53 -14.12 8.64
CA LYS A 265 -13.79 -14.27 10.08
C LYS A 265 -14.09 -15.72 10.45
N SER A 266 -14.94 -16.35 9.66
CA SER A 266 -15.40 -17.71 9.92
C SER A 266 -15.84 -18.39 8.63
N SER A 267 -15.46 -19.65 8.49
CA SER A 267 -16.06 -20.60 7.56
C SER A 267 -16.86 -21.61 8.38
N HIS A 268 -18.14 -21.75 8.07
CA HIS A 268 -19.02 -22.69 8.74
C HIS A 268 -19.82 -23.48 7.70
N ALA A 269 -19.73 -24.81 7.77
CA ALA A 269 -20.59 -25.69 7.00
C ALA A 269 -21.86 -25.95 7.83
N GLU A 270 -22.97 -25.33 7.49
CA GLU A 270 -24.25 -25.52 8.21
C GLU A 270 -24.91 -26.85 7.87
N SER A 271 -24.66 -27.36 6.67
CA SER A 271 -25.08 -28.69 6.24
C SER A 271 -24.03 -29.28 5.30
N GLU A 272 -24.15 -30.56 4.96
CA GLU A 272 -23.26 -31.23 3.98
C GLU A 272 -23.24 -30.54 2.61
N ASN A 273 -24.26 -29.72 2.32
CA ASN A 273 -24.45 -29.04 1.05
C ASN A 273 -24.38 -27.52 1.17
N GLU A 274 -24.15 -26.95 2.35
CA GLU A 274 -24.15 -25.49 2.56
C GLU A 274 -22.87 -25.03 3.24
N LEU A 275 -22.15 -24.13 2.57
CA LEU A 275 -20.97 -23.46 3.12
C LEU A 275 -21.24 -21.97 3.28
N ARG A 276 -21.18 -21.49 4.52
CA ARG A 276 -21.29 -20.07 4.86
C ARG A 276 -19.92 -19.49 5.15
N LEU A 277 -19.58 -18.42 4.45
CA LEU A 277 -18.32 -17.69 4.55
C LEU A 277 -18.61 -16.26 4.98
N THR A 278 -18.02 -15.84 6.10
CA THR A 278 -18.20 -14.49 6.64
C THR A 278 -16.91 -13.70 6.51
N TYR A 279 -16.97 -12.55 5.83
CA TYR A 279 -15.83 -11.66 5.58
C TYR A 279 -16.05 -10.30 6.24
N TYR A 280 -14.95 -9.68 6.66
CA TYR A 280 -14.90 -8.26 7.01
C TYR A 280 -14.33 -7.46 5.85
N ILE A 281 -15.05 -6.41 5.47
CA ILE A 281 -14.60 -5.48 4.45
C ILE A 281 -14.41 -4.11 5.10
N ASP A 282 -13.16 -3.66 5.10
CA ASP A 282 -12.81 -2.32 5.51
C ASP A 282 -13.25 -1.34 4.43
N SER A 283 -14.20 -0.48 4.79
CA SER A 283 -14.69 0.58 3.92
C SER A 283 -13.82 1.82 4.10
N PRO A 284 -13.39 2.50 3.02
CA PRO A 284 -12.65 3.76 3.14
C PRO A 284 -13.52 4.94 3.60
N SER A 285 -14.86 4.83 3.53
CA SER A 285 -15.80 5.89 3.89
C SER A 285 -16.46 5.73 5.27
N SER A 286 -16.33 4.56 5.90
CA SER A 286 -16.93 4.27 7.22
C SER A 286 -15.89 3.73 8.21
N THR A 287 -15.85 4.30 9.40
CA THR A 287 -14.95 3.86 10.51
C THR A 287 -15.33 2.48 11.07
N ALA A 288 -16.50 1.93 10.69
CA ALA A 288 -16.95 0.61 11.11
C ALA A 288 -16.78 -0.44 9.98
N ALA A 289 -16.11 -1.55 10.29
CA ALA A 289 -15.95 -2.69 9.39
C ALA A 289 -17.32 -3.30 9.06
N LYS A 290 -17.60 -3.50 7.78
CA LYS A 290 -18.87 -4.07 7.30
C LYS A 290 -18.74 -5.58 7.14
N GLU A 291 -19.81 -6.31 7.45
CA GLU A 291 -19.86 -7.77 7.37
C GLU A 291 -20.48 -8.22 6.04
N LEU A 292 -19.78 -9.10 5.33
CA LEU A 292 -20.25 -9.76 4.11
C LEU A 292 -20.42 -11.26 4.40
N VAL A 293 -21.63 -11.78 4.21
CA VAL A 293 -21.96 -13.20 4.36
C VAL A 293 -22.24 -13.79 2.98
N LEU A 294 -21.42 -14.76 2.57
CA LEU A 294 -21.57 -15.52 1.35
C LEU A 294 -22.00 -16.95 1.68
N THR A 295 -23.16 -17.35 1.17
CA THR A 295 -23.68 -18.71 1.35
C THR A 295 -23.60 -19.45 0.02
N LEU A 296 -22.86 -20.54 -0.01
CA LEU A 296 -22.66 -21.41 -1.17
C LEU A 296 -23.45 -22.70 -0.97
N LEU A 297 -24.32 -23.03 -1.92
CA LEU A 297 -25.10 -24.25 -1.93
C LEU A 297 -24.55 -25.21 -2.97
N PHE A 298 -24.29 -26.45 -2.57
CA PHE A 298 -23.74 -27.51 -3.40
C PHE A 298 -24.77 -28.58 -3.70
N ILE A 299 -24.69 -29.17 -4.90
CA ILE A 299 -25.46 -30.35 -5.23
C ILE A 299 -24.85 -31.55 -4.48
N PRO A 300 -25.66 -32.35 -3.75
CA PRO A 300 -25.15 -33.49 -3.01
C PRO A 300 -24.41 -34.48 -3.92
N ASN A 301 -23.28 -34.99 -3.44
CA ASN A 301 -22.42 -35.99 -4.11
C ASN A 301 -21.71 -35.56 -5.41
N THR A 302 -22.02 -34.41 -6.01
CA THR A 302 -21.35 -33.96 -7.24
C THR A 302 -20.30 -32.87 -7.01
N ARG A 303 -20.25 -32.28 -5.80
CA ARG A 303 -19.39 -31.12 -5.46
C ARG A 303 -19.56 -29.95 -6.43
N GLN A 304 -20.67 -29.90 -7.15
CA GLN A 304 -21.00 -28.82 -8.07
C GLN A 304 -21.76 -27.73 -7.33
N LEU A 305 -21.44 -26.48 -7.63
CA LEU A 305 -22.16 -25.34 -7.07
C LEU A 305 -23.57 -25.30 -7.67
N ALA A 306 -24.60 -25.36 -6.82
CA ALA A 306 -26.00 -25.27 -7.21
C ALA A 306 -26.46 -23.80 -7.29
N SER A 307 -26.10 -23.01 -6.28
CA SER A 307 -26.41 -21.60 -6.19
C SER A 307 -25.55 -20.91 -5.13
N ALA A 308 -25.48 -19.58 -5.18
CA ALA A 308 -24.85 -18.78 -4.14
C ALA A 308 -25.71 -17.56 -3.82
N SER A 309 -25.77 -17.20 -2.54
CA SER A 309 -26.41 -15.96 -2.08
C SER A 309 -25.42 -15.09 -1.34
N VAL A 310 -25.51 -13.78 -1.56
CA VAL A 310 -24.59 -12.78 -1.02
C VAL A 310 -25.38 -11.76 -0.20
N ARG A 311 -25.02 -11.62 1.07
CA ARG A 311 -25.55 -10.61 1.99
C ARG A 311 -24.45 -9.66 2.40
N TYR A 312 -24.67 -8.37 2.19
CA TYR A 312 -23.76 -7.31 2.61
C TYR A 312 -24.47 -6.43 3.63
N ASP A 313 -23.96 -6.38 4.86
CA ASP A 313 -24.50 -5.54 5.95
C ASP A 313 -26.03 -5.73 6.16
N GLY A 314 -26.50 -6.98 5.98
CA GLY A 314 -27.93 -7.34 6.10
C GLY A 314 -28.77 -7.10 4.84
N VAL A 315 -28.20 -6.53 3.77
CA VAL A 315 -28.87 -6.32 2.47
C VAL A 315 -28.45 -7.42 1.48
N ASP A 316 -29.43 -8.06 0.84
CA ASP A 316 -29.15 -9.03 -0.24
C ASP A 316 -28.61 -8.27 -1.46
N LEU A 317 -27.42 -8.63 -1.94
CA LEU A 317 -26.81 -8.00 -3.11
C LEU A 317 -27.21 -8.76 -4.37
N GLU A 318 -27.98 -8.12 -5.26
CA GLU A 318 -28.42 -8.73 -6.52
C GLU A 318 -27.24 -8.91 -7.49
N LEU A 319 -26.57 -10.06 -7.38
CA LEU A 319 -25.46 -10.47 -8.24
C LEU A 319 -25.80 -11.67 -9.14
N GLY A 320 -27.09 -11.82 -9.50
CA GLY A 320 -27.61 -12.98 -10.25
C GLY A 320 -26.76 -13.36 -11.45
N ASP A 321 -26.43 -12.40 -12.34
CA ASP A 321 -25.66 -12.67 -13.56
C ASP A 321 -24.24 -13.20 -13.29
N VAL A 322 -23.59 -12.71 -12.22
CA VAL A 322 -22.23 -13.13 -11.83
C VAL A 322 -22.26 -14.51 -11.19
N VAL A 323 -23.25 -14.74 -10.33
CA VAL A 323 -23.47 -16.04 -9.69
C VAL A 323 -23.77 -17.10 -10.74
N ASP A 324 -24.68 -16.83 -11.68
CA ASP A 324 -25.08 -17.79 -12.71
C ASP A 324 -23.94 -18.14 -13.67
N ALA A 325 -23.11 -17.16 -14.05
CA ALA A 325 -21.94 -17.39 -14.89
C ALA A 325 -20.91 -18.31 -14.21
N HIS A 326 -20.65 -18.11 -12.92
CA HIS A 326 -19.68 -18.93 -12.18
C HIS A 326 -20.27 -20.28 -11.73
N VAL A 327 -21.59 -20.39 -11.54
CA VAL A 327 -22.30 -21.66 -11.33
C VAL A 327 -22.21 -22.53 -12.58
N GLN A 328 -22.43 -21.96 -13.77
CA GLN A 328 -22.29 -22.69 -15.05
C GLN A 328 -20.85 -23.15 -15.30
N ALA A 329 -19.86 -22.35 -14.90
CA ALA A 329 -18.43 -22.69 -15.00
C ALA A 329 -17.93 -23.61 -13.87
N ASN A 330 -18.75 -23.85 -12.83
CA ASN A 330 -18.38 -24.52 -11.58
C ASN A 330 -17.10 -23.96 -10.92
N ASP A 331 -16.90 -22.64 -11.01
CA ASP A 331 -15.73 -21.94 -10.48
C ASP A 331 -16.05 -21.26 -9.14
N THR A 332 -15.93 -22.03 -8.06
CA THR A 332 -16.16 -21.56 -6.70
C THR A 332 -15.15 -20.50 -6.22
N PRO A 333 -13.81 -20.63 -6.42
CA PRO A 333 -12.90 -19.58 -6.00
C PRO A 333 -13.07 -18.32 -6.84
N GLY A 334 -13.32 -18.44 -8.15
CA GLY A 334 -13.58 -17.30 -9.02
C GLY A 334 -14.80 -16.49 -8.57
N LEU A 335 -15.88 -17.18 -8.16
CA LEU A 335 -17.06 -16.53 -7.61
C LEU A 335 -16.76 -15.75 -6.32
N VAL A 336 -16.03 -16.35 -5.37
CA VAL A 336 -15.66 -15.69 -4.11
C VAL A 336 -14.86 -14.41 -4.39
N TRP A 337 -13.88 -14.48 -5.30
CA TRP A 337 -13.08 -13.32 -5.68
C TRP A 337 -13.89 -12.23 -6.40
N ALA A 338 -14.77 -12.61 -7.32
CA ALA A 338 -15.64 -11.67 -8.04
C ALA A 338 -16.59 -10.94 -7.07
N VAL A 339 -17.18 -11.65 -6.11
CA VAL A 339 -18.05 -11.09 -5.09
C VAL A 339 -17.27 -10.15 -4.16
N LEU A 340 -16.09 -10.55 -3.70
CA LEU A 340 -15.25 -9.71 -2.84
C LEU A 340 -14.74 -8.46 -3.57
N ALA A 341 -14.33 -8.58 -4.83
CA ALA A 341 -13.91 -7.46 -5.65
C ALA A 341 -15.06 -6.44 -5.82
N ARG A 342 -16.28 -6.94 -6.06
CA ARG A 342 -17.46 -6.10 -6.24
C ARG A 342 -17.95 -5.47 -4.94
N ALA A 343 -17.86 -6.18 -3.81
CA ALA A 343 -18.18 -5.61 -2.50
C ALA A 343 -17.17 -4.52 -2.10
N ARG A 344 -15.89 -4.66 -2.47
CA ARG A 344 -14.86 -3.64 -2.27
C ARG A 344 -15.03 -2.44 -3.21
N SER A 345 -15.40 -2.65 -4.48
CA SER A 345 -15.60 -1.56 -5.44
C SER A 345 -16.92 -0.81 -5.23
N GLY A 346 -18.02 -1.52 -4.90
CA GLY A 346 -19.34 -0.93 -4.64
C GLY A 346 -19.37 -0.01 -3.43
N CYS A 347 -18.37 -0.13 -2.54
CA CYS A 347 -18.16 0.83 -1.46
C CYS A 347 -17.64 2.20 -1.92
N GLY A 348 -17.20 2.33 -3.18
CA GLY A 348 -16.75 3.60 -3.77
C GLY A 348 -17.82 4.32 -4.61
N GLU A 349 -18.84 3.62 -5.10
CA GLU A 349 -19.83 4.19 -6.03
C GLU A 349 -21.07 4.78 -5.34
N SER A 350 -21.42 4.35 -4.13
CA SER A 350 -22.63 4.85 -3.44
C SER A 350 -22.51 6.29 -2.92
N ASP A 351 -21.30 6.81 -2.71
CA ASP A 351 -21.08 8.19 -2.23
C ASP A 351 -20.95 9.22 -3.37
N ALA A 352 -20.86 8.80 -4.63
CA ALA A 352 -20.78 9.70 -5.79
C ALA A 352 -22.16 10.15 -6.33
N VAL A 353 -23.27 9.59 -5.83
CA VAL A 353 -24.64 9.90 -6.28
C VAL A 353 -25.42 10.75 -5.26
N MET A 354 -24.80 11.13 -4.13
CA MET A 354 -25.36 12.12 -3.19
C MET A 354 -24.39 13.27 -2.89
N SER A 355 -23.86 13.91 -3.93
CA SER A 355 -23.32 15.28 -3.85
C SER A 355 -23.85 16.15 -4.97
#